data_AF-A0A356T4R5-F1
#
_entry.id   AF-A0A356T4R5-F1
#
_cell.length_a   1.000
_cell.length_b   1.000
_cell.length_c   1.000
_cell.angle_alpha   90.00
_cell.angle_beta   90.00
_cell.angle_gamma   90.00
#
_symmetry.space_group_name_H-M   'P 1'
#
loop_
_entity.id
_entity.type
_entity.pdbx_description
1 polymer ?
#
loop_
_entity_poly.entity_id
_entity_poly.type
_entity_poly.pdbx_seq_one_letter_code
_entity_poly.pdbx_strand_id
1 'polypeptide(L)'
;VLKIAKEPISLETPIGEEEDSHLGDFIEDKSVVSPIEAVINNNLEEQTRRVLKTLTPREEKVLRMRFGIGEKSDHTLEEVG
;
A
#
# COMPACT_ATOMS: atom_id res chain seq x y z
N VAL A 1 -17.32 -27.62 5.60
CA VAL A 1 -18.18 -27.58 4.40
C VAL A 1 -19.41 -26.66 4.57
N LEU A 2 -19.98 -26.48 5.77
CA LEU A 2 -21.16 -25.60 6.01
C LEU A 2 -20.96 -24.08 5.88
N LYS A 3 -19.74 -23.54 5.78
CA LYS A 3 -19.51 -22.07 5.68
C LYS A 3 -19.79 -21.50 4.28
N ILE A 4 -19.75 -22.32 3.24
CA ILE A 4 -19.82 -21.87 1.83
C ILE A 4 -21.27 -21.80 1.31
N ALA A 5 -22.21 -22.49 1.97
CA ALA A 5 -23.60 -22.62 1.52
C ALA A 5 -24.54 -21.49 2.01
N LYS A 6 -24.01 -20.38 2.53
CA LYS A 6 -24.83 -19.26 2.98
C LYS A 6 -25.05 -18.29 1.83
N GLU A 7 -26.29 -17.89 1.62
CA GLU A 7 -26.63 -16.82 0.68
C GLU A 7 -26.03 -15.48 1.17
N PRO A 8 -25.57 -14.62 0.24
CA PRO A 8 -25.04 -13.30 0.61
C PRO A 8 -26.13 -12.44 1.24
N ILE A 9 -25.74 -11.62 2.22
CA ILE A 9 -26.65 -10.68 2.89
C ILE A 9 -26.64 -9.38 2.10
N SER A 10 -27.80 -8.74 2.00
CA SER A 10 -27.92 -7.43 1.34
C SER A 10 -27.20 -6.35 2.15
N LEU A 11 -26.48 -5.46 1.46
CA LEU A 11 -25.88 -4.28 2.09
C LEU A 11 -26.93 -3.25 2.53
N GLU A 12 -28.11 -3.28 1.91
CA GLU A 12 -29.27 -2.45 2.24
C GLU A 12 -30.06 -2.99 3.44
N THR A 13 -29.59 -4.05 4.12
CA THR A 13 -30.25 -4.55 5.32
C THR A 13 -30.12 -3.51 6.43
N PRO A 14 -31.23 -2.99 7.00
CA PRO A 14 -31.18 -2.00 8.06
C PRO A 14 -30.55 -2.60 9.32
N ILE A 15 -29.75 -1.80 10.03
CA ILE A 15 -29.07 -2.19 11.27
C ILE A 15 -29.45 -1.22 12.38
N GLY A 16 -29.90 -1.77 13.52
CA GLY A 16 -30.32 -0.99 14.68
C GLY A 16 -31.80 -0.62 14.65
N GLU A 17 -32.22 0.23 15.60
CA GLU A 17 -33.59 0.75 15.69
C GLU A 17 -33.77 2.05 14.89
N GLU A 18 -32.66 2.68 14.47
CA GLU A 18 -32.66 3.87 13.64
C GLU A 18 -32.69 3.44 12.15
N GLU A 19 -33.76 3.78 11.43
CA GLU A 19 -33.97 3.37 10.03
C GLU A 19 -32.97 3.99 9.03
N ASP A 20 -32.06 4.86 9.49
CA ASP A 20 -31.10 5.57 8.65
C ASP A 20 -29.76 4.80 8.45
N SER A 21 -29.54 3.69 9.15
CA SER A 21 -28.28 2.92 9.09
C SER A 21 -28.44 1.58 8.37
N HIS A 22 -27.64 1.34 7.33
CA HIS A 22 -27.62 0.11 6.55
C HIS A 22 -26.36 -0.71 6.83
N LEU A 23 -26.39 -2.03 6.59
CA LEU A 23 -25.23 -2.92 6.79
C LEU A 23 -24.00 -2.45 6.00
N GLY A 24 -24.20 -1.89 4.80
CA GLY A 24 -23.14 -1.34 3.96
C GLY A 24 -22.34 -0.22 4.63
N ASP A 25 -22.99 0.59 5.48
CA ASP A 25 -22.36 1.75 6.13
C ASP A 25 -21.28 1.34 7.14
N PHE A 26 -21.30 0.08 7.60
CA PHE A 26 -20.33 -0.48 8.55
C PHE A 26 -19.21 -1.28 7.89
N ILE A 27 -19.22 -1.42 6.55
CA ILE A 27 -18.16 -2.12 5.83
C ILE A 27 -17.08 -1.11 5.46
N GLU A 28 -16.00 -1.12 6.23
CA GLU A 28 -14.81 -0.33 5.91
C GLU A 28 -14.15 -0.81 4.60
N ASP A 29 -13.67 0.13 3.81
CA ASP A 29 -12.82 -0.18 2.67
C ASP A 29 -11.38 -0.46 3.15
N LYS A 30 -11.04 -1.75 3.21
CA LYS A 30 -9.70 -2.22 3.62
C LYS A 30 -8.64 -2.03 2.54
N SER A 31 -9.01 -1.63 1.33
CA SER A 31 -8.08 -1.39 0.23
C SER A 31 -7.58 0.06 0.18
N VAL A 32 -8.26 0.98 0.88
CA VAL A 32 -7.87 2.39 0.93
C VAL A 32 -6.67 2.57 1.87
N VAL A 33 -5.63 3.19 1.33
CA VAL A 33 -4.45 3.58 2.11
C VAL A 33 -4.83 4.74 3.03
N SER A 34 -4.52 4.61 4.32
CA SER A 34 -4.75 5.69 5.29
C SER A 34 -3.94 6.93 4.92
N PRO A 35 -4.48 8.15 5.04
CA PRO A 35 -3.72 9.38 4.81
C PRO A 35 -2.43 9.46 5.64
N ILE A 36 -2.46 8.91 6.86
CA ILE A 36 -1.29 8.85 7.74
C ILE A 36 -0.22 7.96 7.14
N GLU A 37 -0.60 6.76 6.67
CA GLU A 37 0.32 5.82 6.02
C GLU A 37 0.90 6.41 4.72
N ALA A 38 0.07 7.11 3.94
CA ALA A 38 0.52 7.79 2.73
C ALA A 38 1.59 8.85 3.04
N VAL A 39 1.41 9.65 4.10
CA VAL A 39 2.42 10.64 4.52
C VAL A 39 3.71 9.96 5.01
N ILE A 40 3.60 8.87 5.77
CA ILE A 40 4.76 8.09 6.24
C ILE A 40 5.54 7.54 5.04
N ASN A 41 4.87 6.94 4.06
CA ASN A 41 5.50 6.38 2.87
C ASN A 41 6.21 7.47 2.04
N ASN A 42 5.56 8.62 1.85
CA ASN A 42 6.18 9.77 1.17
C ASN A 42 7.40 10.29 1.92
N ASN A 43 7.33 10.40 3.25
CA ASN A 43 8.46 10.83 4.06
C ASN A 43 9.63 9.85 3.97
N LEU A 44 9.36 8.55 4.03
CA LEU A 44 10.35 7.49 3.88
C LEU A 44 11.04 7.57 2.52
N GLU A 45 10.29 7.76 1.44
CA GLU A 45 10.85 7.92 0.10
C GLU A 45 11.80 9.13 0.04
N GLU A 46 11.39 10.26 0.60
CA GLU A 46 12.20 11.47 0.60
C GLU A 46 13.49 11.30 1.42
N GLN A 47 13.40 10.74 2.63
CA GLN A 47 14.57 10.49 3.47
C GLN A 47 15.53 9.50 2.80
N THR A 48 15.00 8.43 2.21
CA THR A 48 15.80 7.45 1.47
C THR A 48 16.53 8.13 0.32
N ARG A 49 15.86 9.00 -0.43
CA ARG A 49 16.47 9.77 -1.52
C ARG A 49 17.54 10.75 -1.02
N ARG A 50 17.37 11.35 0.16
CA ARG A 50 18.37 12.23 0.79
C ARG A 50 19.61 11.46 1.22
N VAL A 51 19.44 10.28 1.83
CA VAL A 51 20.57 9.43 2.25
C VAL A 51 21.32 8.88 1.04
N LEU A 52 20.63 8.45 -0.02
CA LEU A 52 21.29 7.96 -1.23
C LEU A 52 22.19 9.02 -1.88
N LYS A 53 21.81 10.31 -1.81
CA LYS A 53 22.62 11.43 -2.30
C LYS A 53 23.92 11.66 -1.52
N THR A 54 24.10 11.06 -0.35
CA THR A 54 25.37 11.16 0.40
C THR A 54 26.42 10.15 -0.06
N LEU A 55 26.04 9.20 -0.91
CA LEU A 55 26.94 8.17 -1.43
C LEU A 55 27.68 8.67 -2.68
N THR A 56 28.68 7.91 -3.13
CA THR A 56 29.29 8.21 -4.43
C THR A 56 28.30 7.96 -5.57
N PRO A 57 28.45 8.63 -6.73
CA PRO A 57 27.54 8.44 -7.86
C PRO A 57 27.40 6.98 -8.32
N ARG A 58 28.46 6.17 -8.16
CA ARG A 58 28.45 4.75 -8.49
C ARG A 58 27.63 3.94 -7.48
N GLU A 59 27.83 4.17 -6.18
CA GLU A 59 27.10 3.47 -5.12
C GLU A 59 25.60 3.82 -5.12
N GLU A 60 25.27 5.11 -5.28
CA GLU A 60 23.89 5.56 -5.40
C GLU A 60 23.20 4.87 -6.59
N LYS A 61 23.85 4.85 -7.75
CA LYS A 61 23.29 4.22 -8.96
C LYS A 61 23.08 2.71 -8.77
N VAL A 62 24.06 2.02 -8.20
CA VAL A 62 23.98 0.59 -7.91
C VAL A 62 22.81 0.27 -6.99
N LEU A 63 22.62 1.03 -5.90
CA LEU A 63 21.51 0.83 -4.98
C LEU A 63 20.15 1.14 -5.61
N ARG A 64 20.05 2.23 -6.40
CA ARG A 64 18.81 2.57 -7.12
C ARG A 64 18.40 1.47 -8.09
N MET A 65 19.33 0.98 -8.90
CA MET A 65 19.05 -0.12 -9.83
C MET A 65 18.69 -1.41 -9.10
N ARG A 66 19.43 -1.76 -8.04
CA ARG A 66 19.22 -2.99 -7.28
C ARG A 66 17.85 -3.04 -6.59
N PHE A 67 17.38 -1.92 -6.05
CA PHE A 67 16.13 -1.87 -5.27
C PHE A 67 14.97 -1.19 -6.01
N GLY A 68 15.15 -0.82 -7.28
CA GLY A 68 14.11 -0.14 -8.07
C GLY A 68 13.78 1.29 -7.61
N ILE A 69 14.67 1.96 -6.89
CA ILE A 69 14.38 3.28 -6.26
C ILE A 69 14.42 4.38 -7.33
N GLY A 70 13.23 4.78 -7.79
CA GLY A 70 13.07 5.73 -8.90
C GLY A 70 13.31 5.11 -10.27
N GLU A 71 13.39 3.78 -10.34
CA GLU A 71 13.52 2.99 -11.56
C GLU A 71 12.23 2.22 -11.83
N LYS A 72 12.07 1.70 -13.05
CA LYS A 72 10.86 0.95 -13.43
C LYS A 72 10.76 -0.43 -12.77
N SER A 73 11.89 -1.01 -12.40
CA SER A 73 11.99 -2.33 -11.75
C SER A 73 13.30 -2.44 -10.98
N ASP A 74 13.34 -3.40 -10.07
CA ASP A 74 14.57 -3.89 -9.45
C ASP A 74 15.41 -4.68 -10.47
N HIS A 75 16.72 -4.75 -10.21
CA HIS A 75 17.69 -5.43 -11.06
C HIS A 75 18.49 -6.44 -10.23
N THR A 76 18.87 -7.54 -10.86
CA THR A 76 19.76 -8.55 -10.27
C THR A 76 21.17 -8.00 -10.07
N LEU A 77 21.98 -8.60 -9.19
CA LEU A 77 23.39 -8.19 -9.05
C LEU A 77 24.18 -8.37 -10.34
N GLU A 78 23.76 -9.32 -11.18
CA GLU A 78 24.35 -9.60 -12.50
C GLU A 78 24.01 -8.51 -13.52
N GLU A 79 22.81 -7.92 -13.44
CA GLU A 79 22.37 -6.82 -14.33
C GLU A 79 22.91 -5.45 -13.90
N VAL A 80 23.31 -5.30 -12.63
CA VAL A 80 23.90 -4.07 -12.08
C VAL A 80 25.44 -4.04 -12.25
N GLY A 81 26.06 -5.19 -12.48
CA GLY A 81 27.51 -5.43 -12.52
C GLY A 81 28.24 -4.82 -13.71
#